data_AF-A0A1Y4EY34-F1
#
_entry.id   AF-A0A1Y4EY34-F1
#
_cell.length_a   1.000
_cell.length_b   1.000
_cell.length_c   1.000
_cell.angle_alpha   90.00
_cell.angle_beta   90.00
_cell.angle_gamma   90.00
#
_symmetry.space_group_name_H-M   'P 1'
#
loop_
_entity.id
_entity.type
_entity.pdbx_description
1 polymer ?
#
loop_
_entity_poly.entity_id
_entity_poly.type
_entity_poly.pdbx_seq_one_letter_code
_entity_poly.pdbx_strand_id
1 'polypeptide(L)'
;MFFEKMSDLAGDITFDERKVDELYTKCCAKYELKIRRKRRNYCSMTFIAVILLICMCTTLHNLNSTIVYASGIEGKIQLKEGEKIRLMEEMTPLGRGYTIEISLGKNERFEVIEGLENANAENIFIKEAFIYWMPDGFSPGRITDEKGEDIQINKTNSSVLKVRVYKGEKTEDINLRLERGDKGAYIELLENESGK
;
A
#
# COMPACT_ATOMS: atom_id res chain seq x y z
N MET A 1 37.69 54.43 30.85
CA MET A 1 36.96 55.05 31.99
C MET A 1 35.84 54.18 32.59
N PHE A 2 35.06 53.39 31.83
CA PHE A 2 34.02 52.51 32.44
C PHE A 2 34.58 51.23 33.10
N PHE A 3 35.67 50.67 32.55
CA PHE A 3 36.33 49.48 33.08
C PHE A 3 37.11 49.74 34.38
N GLU A 4 37.76 50.91 34.52
CA GLU A 4 38.45 51.29 35.76
C GLU A 4 37.48 51.41 36.94
N LYS A 5 36.29 51.98 36.71
CA LYS A 5 35.24 52.07 37.74
C LYS A 5 34.68 50.73 38.19
N MET A 6 34.69 49.69 37.35
CA MET A 6 34.26 48.35 37.75
C MET A 6 35.36 47.57 38.49
N SER A 7 36.63 47.90 38.24
CA SER A 7 37.77 47.32 38.96
C SER A 7 37.80 47.75 40.43
N ASP A 8 37.51 49.03 40.71
CA ASP A 8 37.46 49.54 42.09
C ASP A 8 36.31 48.94 42.91
N LEU A 9 35.19 48.57 42.28
CA LEU A 9 34.09 47.87 42.95
C LEU A 9 34.39 46.39 43.25
N ALA A 10 35.32 45.77 42.51
CA ALA A 10 35.66 44.36 42.67
C ALA A 10 36.70 44.13 43.79
N GLY A 11 37.50 45.14 44.14
CA GLY A 11 38.52 45.06 45.20
C GLY A 11 37.95 44.94 46.61
N ASP A 12 36.69 45.35 46.82
CA ASP A 12 36.04 45.40 48.14
C ASP A 12 35.20 44.14 48.45
N ILE A 13 35.13 43.19 47.50
CA ILE A 13 34.37 41.96 47.67
C ILE A 13 35.31 40.82 48.08
N THR A 14 35.69 40.83 49.36
CA THR A 14 36.37 39.68 49.97
C THR A 14 35.36 38.56 50.21
N PHE A 15 35.25 37.66 49.24
CA PHE A 15 34.51 36.41 49.45
C PHE A 15 35.38 35.45 50.26
N ASP A 16 34.83 34.98 51.39
CA ASP A 16 35.34 33.80 52.09
C ASP A 16 35.46 32.64 51.09
N GLU A 17 36.64 32.01 50.96
CA GLU A 17 36.93 30.96 49.97
C GLU A 17 35.88 29.85 49.98
N ARG A 18 35.32 29.55 51.16
CA ARG A 18 34.24 28.56 51.32
C ARG A 18 32.94 28.96 50.61
N LYS A 19 32.60 30.25 50.59
CA LYS A 19 31.39 30.76 49.91
C LYS A 19 31.56 30.80 48.39
N VAL A 20 32.77 31.02 47.90
CA VAL A 20 33.07 30.97 46.46
C VAL A 20 32.88 29.57 45.92
N ASP A 21 33.39 28.56 46.63
CA ASP A 21 33.25 27.16 46.24
C ASP A 21 31.79 26.68 46.30
N GLU A 22 31.02 27.13 47.29
CA GLU A 22 29.58 26.85 47.39
C GLU A 22 28.77 27.49 46.24
N LEU A 23 29.16 28.71 45.81
CA LEU A 23 28.56 29.38 44.66
C LEU A 23 28.92 28.70 43.34
N TYR A 24 30.17 28.29 43.20
CA TYR A 24 30.67 27.59 42.02
C TYR A 24 29.97 26.24 41.83
N THR A 25 29.91 25.43 42.88
CA THR A 25 29.20 24.14 42.88
C THR A 25 27.70 24.28 42.58
N LYS A 26 27.02 25.28 43.16
CA LYS A 26 25.61 25.61 42.82
C LYS A 26 25.43 25.99 41.35
N CYS A 27 26.37 26.73 40.77
CA CYS A 27 26.33 27.11 39.36
C CYS A 27 26.53 25.90 38.44
N CYS A 28 27.52 25.05 38.72
CA CYS A 28 27.75 23.81 37.98
C CYS A 28 26.53 22.87 38.03
N ALA A 29 25.92 22.67 39.20
CA ALA A 29 24.73 21.83 39.36
C ALA A 29 23.53 22.35 38.55
N LYS A 30 23.30 23.68 38.54
CA LYS A 30 22.24 24.30 37.71
C LYS A 30 22.51 24.11 36.21
N TYR A 31 23.76 24.18 35.77
CA TYR A 31 24.14 24.01 34.38
C TYR A 31 23.94 22.56 33.92
N GLU A 32 24.36 21.57 34.72
CA GLU A 32 24.14 20.15 34.42
C GLU A 32 22.65 19.79 34.33
N LEU A 33 21.82 20.31 35.23
CA LEU A 33 20.37 20.10 35.18
C LEU A 33 19.76 20.68 33.89
N LYS A 34 20.26 21.82 33.42
CA LYS A 34 19.82 22.46 32.17
C LYS A 34 20.19 21.61 30.95
N ILE A 35 21.40 21.04 30.93
CA ILE A 35 21.86 20.13 29.88
C ILE A 35 21.05 18.83 29.88
N ARG A 36 20.82 18.21 31.05
CA ARG A 36 20.00 16.98 31.17
C ARG A 36 18.58 17.20 30.67
N ARG A 37 17.94 18.34 31.01
CA ARG A 37 16.62 18.72 30.48
C ARG A 37 16.62 18.87 28.96
N LYS A 38 17.63 19.57 28.41
CA LYS A 38 17.74 19.80 26.96
C LYS A 38 17.93 18.49 26.19
N ARG A 39 18.77 17.58 26.70
CA ARG A 39 19.02 16.25 26.12
C ARG A 39 17.78 15.35 26.15
N ARG A 40 17.03 15.36 27.26
CA ARG A 40 15.78 14.59 27.39
C ARG A 40 14.70 15.05 26.40
N ASN A 41 14.58 16.37 26.18
CA ASN A 41 13.62 16.90 25.21
C ASN A 41 14.01 16.55 23.77
N TYR A 42 15.30 16.58 23.42
CA TYR A 42 15.78 16.14 22.12
C TYR A 42 15.50 14.65 21.88
N CYS A 43 15.81 13.77 22.84
CA CYS A 43 15.53 12.33 22.74
C CYS A 43 14.02 12.03 22.65
N SER A 44 13.19 12.80 23.35
CA SER A 44 11.72 12.67 23.29
C SER A 44 11.18 13.04 21.91
N MET A 45 11.68 14.12 21.30
CA MET A 45 11.24 14.56 19.96
C MET A 45 11.71 13.59 18.88
N THR A 46 12.92 13.04 18.98
CA THR A 46 13.39 12.02 18.03
C THR A 46 12.57 10.74 18.09
N PHE A 47 12.14 10.32 19.28
CA PHE A 47 11.32 9.11 19.43
C PHE A 47 9.92 9.28 18.81
N ILE A 48 9.30 10.44 19.01
CA ILE A 48 8.00 10.78 18.38
C ILE A 48 8.13 10.83 16.84
N ALA A 49 9.22 11.41 16.32
CA ALA A 49 9.47 11.47 14.89
C ALA A 49 9.61 10.06 14.26
N VAL A 50 10.31 9.14 14.94
CA VAL A 50 10.47 7.75 14.49
C VAL A 50 9.13 7.00 14.48
N ILE A 51 8.30 7.18 15.52
CA ILE A 51 6.96 6.56 15.56
C ILE A 51 6.09 7.07 14.41
N LEU A 52 6.09 8.38 14.14
CA LEU A 52 5.33 8.95 13.02
C LEU A 52 5.81 8.42 11.66
N LEU A 53 7.13 8.22 11.50
CA LEU A 53 7.72 7.63 10.30
C LEU A 53 7.27 6.18 10.09
N ILE A 54 7.26 5.37 11.16
CA ILE A 54 6.78 3.99 11.11
C ILE A 54 5.27 3.95 10.76
N CYS A 55 4.46 4.79 11.40
CA CYS A 55 3.02 4.89 11.08
C CYS A 55 2.78 5.26 9.61
N MET A 56 3.50 6.24 9.07
CA MET A 56 3.40 6.64 7.66
C MET A 56 3.74 5.48 6.70
N CYS A 57 4.83 4.74 6.97
CA CYS A 57 5.20 3.57 6.17
C CYS A 57 4.11 2.49 6.19
N THR A 58 3.49 2.23 7.35
CA THR A 58 2.41 1.23 7.45
C THR A 58 1.13 1.65 6.73
N THR A 59 0.80 2.94 6.71
CA THR A 59 -0.37 3.43 5.97
C THR A 59 -0.15 3.46 4.46
N LEU A 60 1.07 3.76 4.01
CA LEU A 60 1.41 3.72 2.57
C LEU A 60 1.38 2.29 2.04
N HIS A 61 1.91 1.32 2.79
CA HIS A 61 1.89 -0.09 2.37
C HIS A 61 0.47 -0.67 2.34
N ASN A 62 -0.46 -0.17 3.17
CA ASN A 62 -1.87 -0.58 3.14
C ASN A 62 -2.69 0.12 2.04
N LEU A 63 -2.17 1.16 1.38
CA LEU A 63 -2.90 1.85 0.30
C LEU A 63 -2.85 1.08 -1.03
N ASN A 64 -1.81 0.26 -1.25
CA ASN A 64 -1.64 -0.57 -2.44
C ASN A 64 -2.51 -1.83 -2.46
N SER A 65 -3.33 -2.04 -1.44
CA SER A 65 -4.17 -3.24 -1.39
C SER A 65 -5.47 -3.00 -2.16
N THR A 66 -5.63 -3.69 -3.28
CA THR A 66 -6.91 -3.80 -3.97
C THR A 66 -7.65 -5.03 -3.43
N ILE A 67 -8.83 -4.81 -2.85
CA ILE A 67 -9.65 -5.89 -2.28
C ILE A 67 -10.44 -6.53 -3.42
N VAL A 68 -10.21 -7.83 -3.66
CA VAL A 68 -10.80 -8.59 -4.76
C VAL A 68 -11.41 -9.87 -4.19
N TYR A 69 -12.70 -10.07 -4.40
CA TYR A 69 -13.42 -11.27 -4.00
C TYR A 69 -13.12 -12.41 -4.98
N ALA A 70 -12.55 -13.49 -4.46
CA ALA A 70 -12.57 -14.79 -5.09
C ALA A 70 -13.71 -15.60 -4.46
N SER A 71 -14.75 -15.92 -5.25
CA SER A 71 -15.86 -16.76 -4.80
C SER A 71 -15.32 -18.14 -4.40
N GLY A 72 -15.45 -18.47 -3.10
CA GLY A 72 -15.09 -19.78 -2.54
C GLY A 72 -14.95 -19.83 -1.01
N ILE A 73 -14.86 -18.68 -0.35
CA ILE A 73 -15.04 -18.53 1.10
C ILE A 73 -16.08 -17.42 1.25
N GLU A 74 -17.14 -17.60 2.04
CA GLU A 74 -18.02 -16.50 2.42
C GLU A 74 -17.16 -15.40 3.09
N GLY A 75 -16.83 -14.34 2.37
CA GLY A 75 -16.00 -13.26 2.90
C GLY A 75 -15.28 -12.42 1.86
N LYS A 76 -15.04 -11.16 2.23
CA LYS A 76 -14.12 -10.25 1.54
C LYS A 76 -12.71 -10.77 1.71
N ILE A 77 -12.03 -11.16 0.62
CA ILE A 77 -10.61 -11.47 0.67
C ILE A 77 -9.83 -10.33 0.03
N GLN A 78 -8.74 -9.92 0.68
CA GLN A 78 -7.84 -8.89 0.17
C GLN A 78 -6.69 -9.60 -0.52
N LEU A 79 -6.54 -9.40 -1.83
CA LEU A 79 -5.40 -9.95 -2.56
C LEU A 79 -4.13 -9.24 -2.09
N LYS A 80 -3.12 -10.02 -1.72
CA LYS A 80 -1.75 -9.54 -1.54
C LYS A 80 -0.92 -9.95 -2.75
N GLU A 81 0.08 -9.14 -3.06
CA GLU A 81 1.02 -9.46 -4.13
C GLU A 81 1.67 -10.83 -3.89
N GLY A 82 1.69 -11.67 -4.93
CA GLY A 82 2.22 -13.04 -4.88
C GLY A 82 1.36 -14.06 -4.12
N GLU A 83 0.21 -13.66 -3.56
CA GLU A 83 -0.72 -14.57 -2.89
C GLU A 83 -1.68 -15.20 -3.90
N LYS A 84 -1.67 -16.53 -4.00
CA LYS A 84 -2.62 -17.30 -4.82
C LYS A 84 -3.87 -17.63 -4.02
N ILE A 85 -5.01 -17.10 -4.44
CA ILE A 85 -6.32 -17.41 -3.87
C ILE A 85 -7.04 -18.39 -4.77
N ARG A 86 -7.57 -19.48 -4.19
CA ARG A 86 -8.33 -20.48 -4.93
C ARG A 86 -9.70 -19.92 -5.35
N LEU A 87 -10.06 -20.15 -6.60
CA LEU A 87 -11.37 -19.86 -7.17
C LEU A 87 -12.25 -21.12 -7.16
N MET A 88 -13.55 -20.94 -6.92
CA MET A 88 -14.54 -21.99 -7.13
C MET A 88 -15.25 -21.81 -8.47
N GLU A 89 -15.38 -22.90 -9.21
CA GLU A 89 -16.13 -22.91 -10.46
C GLU A 89 -17.62 -22.74 -10.16
N GLU A 90 -18.28 -21.87 -10.92
CA GLU A 90 -19.69 -21.58 -10.78
C GLU A 90 -20.36 -21.32 -12.15
N MET A 91 -21.69 -21.24 -12.13
CA MET A 91 -22.47 -20.87 -13.31
C MET A 91 -22.50 -19.36 -13.44
N THR A 92 -21.68 -18.82 -14.35
CA THR A 92 -21.69 -17.41 -14.74
C THR A 92 -22.84 -17.15 -15.74
N PRO A 93 -23.20 -15.88 -16.00
CA PRO A 93 -24.12 -15.54 -17.08
C PRO A 93 -23.68 -16.02 -18.47
N LEU A 94 -22.41 -16.37 -18.63
CA LEU A 94 -21.78 -16.80 -19.89
C LEU A 94 -21.53 -18.31 -19.95
N GLY A 95 -21.91 -19.06 -18.91
CA GLY A 95 -21.70 -20.51 -18.79
C GLY A 95 -20.82 -20.87 -17.59
N ARG A 96 -20.30 -22.10 -17.58
CA ARG A 96 -19.39 -22.57 -16.52
C ARG A 96 -18.06 -21.83 -16.57
N GLY A 97 -17.68 -21.23 -15.45
CA GLY A 97 -16.45 -20.45 -15.33
C GLY A 97 -16.23 -19.99 -13.89
N TYR A 98 -15.56 -18.85 -13.74
CA TYR A 98 -15.21 -18.29 -12.45
C TYR A 98 -15.65 -16.83 -12.38
N THR A 99 -16.25 -16.43 -11.27
CA THR A 99 -16.62 -15.03 -11.02
C THR A 99 -15.73 -14.43 -9.95
N ILE A 100 -15.24 -13.23 -10.24
CA ILE A 100 -14.45 -12.41 -9.34
C ILE A 100 -15.18 -11.08 -9.21
N GLU A 101 -15.51 -10.68 -7.99
CA GLU A 101 -16.05 -9.33 -7.71
C GLU A 101 -14.89 -8.45 -7.23
N ILE A 102 -14.80 -7.21 -7.71
CA ILE A 102 -13.86 -6.24 -7.16
C ILE A 102 -14.62 -5.34 -6.18
N SER A 103 -14.15 -5.27 -4.93
CA SER A 103 -14.78 -4.43 -3.91
C SER A 103 -14.47 -2.96 -4.18
N LEU A 104 -15.39 -2.26 -4.83
CA LEU A 104 -15.28 -0.83 -5.10
C LEU A 104 -16.03 0.00 -4.05
N GLY A 105 -15.38 1.06 -3.55
CA GLY A 105 -15.99 2.10 -2.74
C GLY A 105 -16.92 3.04 -3.55
N LYS A 106 -17.57 3.97 -2.84
CA LYS A 106 -18.42 4.99 -3.48
C LYS A 106 -17.57 5.89 -4.39
N ASN A 107 -17.94 5.99 -5.67
CA ASN A 107 -17.19 6.68 -6.74
C ASN A 107 -15.87 6.02 -7.15
N GLU A 108 -15.63 4.77 -6.75
CA GLU A 108 -14.53 3.98 -7.30
C GLU A 108 -15.01 3.22 -8.54
N ARG A 109 -14.12 3.06 -9.51
CA ARG A 109 -14.37 2.27 -10.72
C ARG A 109 -13.09 1.58 -11.14
N PHE A 110 -13.18 0.51 -11.91
CA PHE A 110 -12.03 -0.03 -12.60
C PHE A 110 -12.30 -0.13 -14.10
N GLU A 111 -11.23 -0.14 -14.88
CA GLU A 111 -11.28 -0.42 -16.32
C GLU A 111 -10.12 -1.33 -16.70
N VAL A 112 -10.27 -2.09 -17.78
CA VAL A 112 -9.16 -2.87 -18.34
C VAL A 112 -8.31 -1.95 -19.19
N ILE A 113 -7.00 -2.03 -18.98
CA ILE A 113 -6.04 -1.39 -19.88
C ILE A 113 -5.79 -2.37 -21.02
N GLU A 114 -6.13 -1.98 -22.24
CA GLU A 114 -5.71 -2.73 -23.43
C GLU A 114 -4.19 -2.64 -23.59
N GLY A 115 -3.53 -3.78 -23.83
CA GLY A 115 -2.09 -3.80 -24.01
C GLY A 115 -1.54 -5.21 -24.20
N LEU A 116 -0.29 -5.29 -24.65
CA LEU A 116 0.45 -6.54 -24.87
C LEU A 116 0.71 -7.33 -23.59
N GLU A 117 0.57 -6.69 -22.43
CA GLU A 117 0.70 -7.32 -21.11
C GLU A 117 -0.48 -8.27 -20.82
N ASN A 118 -1.61 -8.06 -21.48
CA ASN A 118 -2.77 -8.93 -21.35
C ASN A 118 -2.56 -10.22 -22.16
N ALA A 119 -2.70 -11.36 -21.51
CA ALA A 119 -2.61 -12.67 -22.14
C ALA A 119 -3.96 -13.39 -22.08
N ASN A 120 -4.42 -13.92 -23.21
CA ASN A 120 -5.70 -14.63 -23.34
C ASN A 120 -6.87 -13.83 -22.72
N ALA A 121 -6.92 -12.52 -23.01
CA ALA A 121 -7.94 -11.62 -22.50
C ALA A 121 -9.32 -11.87 -23.12
N GLU A 122 -9.36 -12.53 -24.28
CA GLU A 122 -10.59 -12.99 -24.94
C GLU A 122 -11.39 -13.99 -24.09
N ASN A 123 -10.75 -14.64 -23.10
CA ASN A 123 -11.41 -15.53 -22.14
C ASN A 123 -11.97 -14.79 -20.92
N ILE A 124 -11.81 -13.47 -20.85
CA ILE A 124 -12.22 -12.63 -19.72
C ILE A 124 -13.32 -11.68 -20.17
N PHE A 125 -14.42 -11.65 -19.40
CA PHE A 125 -15.55 -10.78 -19.64
C PHE A 125 -15.83 -9.95 -18.41
N ILE A 126 -16.21 -8.68 -18.61
CA ILE A 126 -16.35 -7.74 -17.52
C ILE A 126 -17.70 -7.07 -17.58
N LYS A 127 -18.35 -6.98 -16.42
CA LYS A 127 -19.59 -6.27 -16.25
C LYS A 127 -19.60 -5.58 -14.90
N GLU A 128 -19.59 -4.26 -14.91
CA GLU A 128 -19.60 -3.43 -13.70
C GLU A 128 -18.43 -3.79 -12.77
N ALA A 129 -18.72 -4.32 -11.58
CA ALA A 129 -17.73 -4.74 -10.59
C ALA A 129 -17.24 -6.19 -10.76
N PHE A 130 -17.76 -6.93 -11.75
CA PHE A 130 -17.53 -8.35 -11.91
C PHE A 130 -16.62 -8.66 -13.10
N ILE A 131 -15.67 -9.57 -12.85
CA ILE A 131 -14.82 -10.20 -13.85
C ILE A 131 -15.22 -11.67 -13.94
N TYR A 132 -15.61 -12.12 -15.12
CA TYR A 132 -15.92 -13.51 -15.43
C TYR A 132 -14.79 -14.10 -16.25
N TRP A 133 -14.21 -15.19 -15.76
CA TRP A 133 -13.16 -15.91 -16.45
C TRP A 133 -13.66 -17.25 -16.96
N MET A 134 -13.51 -17.45 -18.27
CA MET A 134 -14.02 -18.59 -19.03
C MET A 134 -12.85 -19.35 -19.69
N PRO A 135 -12.06 -20.13 -18.92
CA PRO A 135 -10.86 -20.79 -19.46
C PRO A 135 -11.17 -21.87 -20.51
N ASP A 136 -12.37 -22.45 -20.50
CA ASP A 136 -12.79 -23.43 -21.51
C ASP A 136 -13.37 -22.79 -22.78
N GLY A 137 -13.27 -21.47 -22.88
CA GLY A 137 -13.86 -20.68 -23.95
C GLY A 137 -15.35 -20.42 -23.72
N PHE A 138 -15.96 -19.72 -24.68
CA PHE A 138 -17.39 -19.44 -24.67
C PHE A 138 -18.13 -20.51 -25.49
N SER A 139 -19.06 -21.23 -24.84
CA SER A 139 -19.78 -22.36 -25.45
C SER A 139 -21.29 -22.19 -25.65
N PRO A 140 -22.03 -21.21 -25.07
CA PRO A 140 -23.49 -21.26 -25.19
C PRO A 140 -24.06 -20.55 -26.44
N GLY A 141 -23.24 -20.14 -27.40
CA GLY A 141 -23.75 -19.50 -28.62
C GLY A 141 -22.69 -19.22 -29.67
N ARG A 142 -23.16 -18.84 -30.86
CA ARG A 142 -22.32 -18.40 -31.99
C ARG A 142 -22.03 -16.91 -31.78
N ILE A 143 -20.79 -16.58 -31.41
CA ILE A 143 -20.32 -15.19 -31.41
C ILE A 143 -19.85 -14.90 -32.82
N THR A 144 -20.37 -13.84 -33.42
CA THR A 144 -19.92 -13.39 -34.74
C THR A 144 -19.36 -11.99 -34.67
N ASP A 145 -18.36 -11.71 -35.50
CA ASP A 145 -17.88 -10.35 -35.71
C ASP A 145 -18.91 -9.51 -36.50
N GLU A 146 -18.56 -8.24 -36.77
CA GLU A 146 -19.40 -7.33 -37.55
C GLU A 146 -19.67 -7.81 -38.99
N LYS A 147 -18.89 -8.77 -39.49
CA LYS A 147 -19.00 -9.37 -40.83
C LYS A 147 -19.73 -10.71 -40.82
N GLY A 148 -20.12 -11.23 -39.65
CA GLY A 148 -20.79 -12.50 -39.50
C GLY A 148 -19.85 -13.71 -39.42
N GLU A 149 -18.54 -13.50 -39.25
CA GLU A 149 -17.55 -14.56 -39.06
C GLU A 149 -17.52 -15.04 -37.61
N ASP A 150 -17.37 -16.35 -37.41
CA ASP A 150 -17.43 -16.97 -36.10
C ASP A 150 -16.17 -16.65 -35.28
N ILE A 151 -16.36 -15.96 -34.16
CA ILE A 151 -15.31 -15.70 -33.19
C ILE A 151 -15.22 -16.91 -32.26
N GLN A 152 -14.17 -17.71 -32.45
CA GLN A 152 -13.85 -18.80 -31.53
C GLN A 152 -12.93 -18.31 -30.42
N ILE A 153 -13.38 -18.49 -29.18
CA ILE A 153 -12.55 -18.24 -28.00
C ILE A 153 -11.89 -19.55 -27.63
N ASN A 154 -10.57 -19.60 -27.77
CA ASN A 154 -9.79 -20.80 -27.51
C ASN A 154 -9.77 -21.16 -26.03
N LYS A 155 -9.52 -22.45 -25.75
CA LYS A 155 -9.28 -22.90 -24.39
C LYS A 155 -7.92 -22.41 -23.91
N THR A 156 -7.86 -21.99 -22.66
CA THR A 156 -6.64 -21.60 -21.98
C THR A 156 -6.60 -22.14 -20.56
N ASN A 157 -5.40 -22.30 -20.03
CA ASN A 157 -5.18 -22.58 -18.60
C ASN A 157 -4.68 -21.35 -17.85
N SER A 158 -4.40 -20.24 -18.54
CA SER A 158 -3.94 -19.01 -17.89
C SER A 158 -4.39 -17.78 -18.66
N SER A 159 -4.89 -16.78 -17.95
CA SER A 159 -5.11 -15.44 -18.49
C SER A 159 -4.45 -14.41 -17.58
N VAL A 160 -3.95 -13.33 -18.17
CA VAL A 160 -3.38 -12.18 -17.44
C VAL A 160 -4.13 -10.94 -17.88
N LEU A 161 -4.53 -10.12 -16.91
CA LEU A 161 -5.33 -8.92 -17.12
C LEU A 161 -4.74 -7.75 -16.34
N LYS A 162 -4.41 -6.68 -17.05
CA LYS A 162 -4.06 -5.39 -16.48
C LYS A 162 -5.31 -4.54 -16.28
N VAL A 163 -5.50 -4.08 -15.05
CA VAL A 163 -6.67 -3.32 -14.64
C VAL A 163 -6.22 -2.01 -14.02
N ARG A 164 -6.83 -0.90 -14.42
CA ARG A 164 -6.67 0.40 -13.75
C ARG A 164 -7.82 0.60 -12.78
N VAL A 165 -7.48 0.81 -11.52
CA VAL A 165 -8.43 1.11 -10.45
C VAL A 165 -8.38 2.61 -10.15
N TYR A 166 -9.54 3.25 -10.21
CA TYR A 166 -9.75 4.65 -9.90
C TYR A 166 -10.32 4.76 -8.48
N LYS A 167 -9.55 5.36 -7.57
CA LYS A 167 -9.90 5.62 -6.17
C LYS A 167 -10.00 7.14 -5.94
N GLY A 168 -11.09 7.74 -6.41
CA GLY A 168 -11.24 9.21 -6.44
C GLY A 168 -10.24 9.86 -7.40
N GLU A 169 -9.35 10.72 -6.89
CA GLU A 169 -8.29 11.35 -7.69
C GLU A 169 -7.06 10.46 -7.91
N LYS A 170 -6.98 9.31 -7.22
CA LYS A 170 -5.86 8.37 -7.34
C LYS A 170 -6.15 7.30 -8.38
N THR A 171 -5.15 6.94 -9.15
CA THR A 171 -5.19 5.84 -10.12
C THR A 171 -4.08 4.86 -9.83
N GLU A 172 -4.41 3.57 -9.85
CA GLU A 172 -3.48 2.48 -9.59
C GLU A 172 -3.66 1.39 -10.66
N ASP A 173 -2.57 1.01 -11.31
CA ASP A 173 -2.58 -0.08 -12.28
C ASP A 173 -2.16 -1.36 -11.55
N ILE A 174 -2.93 -2.44 -11.75
CA ILE A 174 -2.66 -3.75 -11.15
C ILE A 174 -2.73 -4.83 -12.22
N ASN A 175 -1.95 -5.89 -12.01
CA ASN A 175 -1.94 -7.06 -12.88
C ASN A 175 -2.52 -8.26 -12.16
N LEU A 176 -3.59 -8.83 -12.72
CA LEU A 176 -4.24 -10.03 -12.20
C LEU A 176 -3.86 -11.22 -13.07
N ARG A 177 -3.39 -12.30 -12.46
CA ARG A 177 -3.20 -13.59 -13.12
C ARG A 177 -4.27 -14.56 -12.67
N LEU A 178 -4.91 -15.19 -13.63
CA LEU A 178 -5.89 -16.25 -13.46
C LEU A 178 -5.28 -17.53 -14.03
N GLU A 179 -5.18 -18.57 -13.21
CA GLU A 179 -4.46 -19.80 -13.59
C GLU A 179 -5.25 -21.04 -13.15
N ARG A 180 -5.36 -22.02 -14.04
CA ARG A 180 -5.94 -23.33 -13.80
C ARG A 180 -4.84 -24.37 -13.83
N GLY A 181 -4.56 -24.97 -12.68
CA GLY A 181 -3.60 -26.06 -12.53
C GLY A 181 -4.27 -27.33 -12.02
N ASP A 182 -3.45 -28.36 -11.76
CA ASP A 182 -3.92 -29.70 -11.36
C ASP A 182 -4.71 -29.71 -10.05
N LYS A 183 -4.44 -28.74 -9.16
CA LYS A 183 -5.05 -28.64 -7.81
C LYS A 183 -6.26 -27.71 -7.75
N GLY A 184 -6.59 -27.03 -8.86
CA GLY A 184 -7.70 -26.10 -8.96
C GLY A 184 -7.37 -24.85 -9.77
N ALA A 185 -8.30 -23.90 -9.74
CA ALA A 185 -8.15 -22.58 -10.32
C ALA A 185 -7.78 -21.55 -9.25
N TYR A 186 -6.99 -20.55 -9.62
CA TYR A 186 -6.45 -19.55 -8.72
C TYR A 186 -6.43 -18.16 -9.36
N ILE A 187 -6.55 -17.13 -8.53
CA ILE A 187 -6.26 -15.74 -8.86
C ILE A 187 -5.06 -15.26 -8.04
N GLU A 188 -4.21 -14.46 -8.65
CA GLU A 188 -3.01 -13.88 -8.06
C GLU A 188 -2.88 -12.41 -8.48
N LEU A 189 -2.55 -11.54 -7.53
CA LEU A 189 -2.10 -10.18 -7.82
C LEU A 189 -0.59 -10.24 -8.10
N LEU A 190 -0.18 -9.88 -9.31
CA LEU A 190 1.23 -9.86 -9.69
C LEU A 190 1.90 -8.60 -9.13
N GLU A 191 3.16 -8.75 -8.69
CA GLU A 191 3.98 -7.60 -8.34
C GLU A 191 4.05 -6.65 -9.54
N ASN A 192 3.68 -5.39 -9.31
CA ASN A 192 3.94 -4.37 -10.31
C ASN A 192 5.45 -4.26 -10.46
N GLU A 193 5.96 -4.46 -11.68
CA GLU A 193 7.30 -4.01 -12.03
C GLU A 193 7.31 -2.48 -11.95
N SER A 194 7.39 -1.93 -10.74
CA SER A 194 7.68 -0.53 -10.53
C SER A 194 9.02 -0.28 -11.20
N GLY A 195 8.98 0.44 -12.32
CA GLY A 195 10.15 0.79 -13.10
C GLY A 195 11.28 1.27 -12.19
N LYS A 196 12.46 0.69 -12.41
CA LYS A 196 13.72 1.35 -12.07
C LYS A 196 13.83 2.69 -12.78
#